data_AF-A0A8H7N5V9-F1
#
_entry.id   AF-A0A8H7N5V9-F1
#
_cell.length_a   1.000
_cell.length_b   1.000
_cell.length_c   1.000
_cell.angle_alpha   90.00
_cell.angle_beta   90.00
_cell.angle_gamma   90.00
#
_symmetry.space_group_name_H-M   'P 1'
#
loop_
_entity.id
_entity.type
_entity.pdbx_description
1 polymer ?
#
loop_
_entity_poly.entity_id
_entity_poly.type
_entity_poly.pdbx_seq_one_letter_code
_entity_poly.pdbx_strand_id
1 'polypeptide(L)'
;MAIGGSLAGGQIPVSVQASVKKEQEASSTKQENVKIESLSVTYMFPRAGIEMDIADLELDEDCLSDVRAVTTLEERDRFFEHYGVHYIHNKAYPWGFLYSTQNINDEERKQIEKIKNTTRIAAGLSVQTPWAGAGDYHLTWDSHGGDTTLCSDPPRWVSSVRDYRLWRPMDQHRFVRLESIIQSIALGAFSSLNGFSTRKNDGINRNITANRAYSDEVRDALLDALRVNNNPISRKIRYYFEEGEYKQKDLQNQYNEFRAEFFPHDPRAEITNGLTFTDLFIDQKVGLGLYMVHEEQLTWCG
;
A
#
# COMPACT_ATOMS: atom_id res chain seq x y z
N MET A 1 23.28 -1.48 8.86
CA MET A 1 23.18 -0.20 9.63
C MET A 1 23.58 0.94 8.69
N ALA A 2 22.66 1.89 8.46
CA ALA A 2 22.85 3.01 7.53
C ALA A 2 23.17 4.31 8.30
N ILE A 3 23.99 5.17 7.72
CA ILE A 3 24.27 6.52 8.22
C ILE A 3 23.83 7.51 7.14
N GLY A 4 22.90 8.40 7.49
CA GLY A 4 22.38 9.44 6.60
C GLY A 4 22.79 10.84 7.04
N GLY A 5 22.89 11.76 6.09
CA GLY A 5 23.10 13.18 6.39
C GLY A 5 22.80 14.08 5.18
N SER A 6 22.48 15.34 5.45
CA SER A 6 22.35 16.38 4.43
C SER A 6 23.70 17.09 4.25
N LEU A 7 24.12 17.30 3.01
CA LEU A 7 25.32 18.09 2.68
C LEU A 7 24.85 19.45 2.14
N ALA A 8 24.82 20.45 3.01
CA ALA A 8 24.44 21.81 2.64
C ALA A 8 25.63 22.53 2.00
N GLY A 9 25.55 22.76 0.68
CA GLY A 9 26.57 23.49 -0.08
C GLY A 9 26.08 24.10 -1.41
N GLY A 10 24.78 24.04 -1.71
CA GLY A 10 24.18 24.60 -2.92
C GLY A 10 22.66 24.73 -2.78
N GLN A 11 22.00 25.45 -3.70
CA GLN A 11 20.58 25.85 -3.67
C GLN A 11 19.54 24.69 -3.67
N ILE A 12 19.94 23.42 -3.50
CA ILE A 12 19.05 22.25 -3.58
C ILE A 12 19.30 21.36 -2.35
N PRO A 13 18.25 20.95 -1.59
CA PRO A 13 18.39 20.00 -0.50
C PRO A 13 18.77 18.62 -1.05
N VAL A 14 19.77 18.01 -0.44
CA VAL A 14 20.37 16.74 -0.87
C VAL A 14 20.47 15.80 0.32
N SER A 15 20.19 14.50 0.11
CA SER A 15 20.46 13.46 1.09
C SER A 15 21.41 12.40 0.53
N VAL A 16 22.48 12.09 1.27
CA VAL A 16 23.41 11.00 0.96
C VAL A 16 23.37 9.97 2.08
N GLN A 17 23.23 8.70 1.72
CA GLN A 17 23.18 7.60 2.67
C GLN A 17 24.23 6.54 2.31
N ALA A 18 24.92 6.00 3.32
CA ALA A 18 25.79 4.83 3.15
C ALA A 18 25.32 3.71 4.07
N SER A 19 25.19 2.50 3.54
CA SER A 19 24.68 1.34 4.26
C SER A 19 25.44 0.07 3.89
N VAL A 20 25.58 -0.85 4.85
CA VAL A 20 26.17 -2.18 4.60
C VAL A 20 25.07 -3.20 4.66
N LYS A 21 24.99 -4.04 3.62
CA LYS A 21 24.10 -5.19 3.54
C LYS A 21 24.90 -6.47 3.71
N LYS A 22 24.29 -7.45 4.40
CA LYS A 22 24.83 -8.79 4.57
C LYS A 22 23.89 -9.73 3.83
N GLU A 23 24.36 -10.37 2.78
CA GLU A 23 23.60 -11.40 2.09
C GLU A 23 23.96 -12.77 2.69
N GLN A 24 22.94 -13.56 3.00
CA GLN A 24 23.06 -14.97 3.34
C GLN A 24 22.31 -15.76 2.29
N GLU A 25 23.03 -16.42 1.39
CA GLU A 25 22.42 -17.35 0.44
C GLU A 25 22.11 -18.66 1.16
N ALA A 26 20.83 -19.04 1.19
CA ALA A 26 20.41 -20.39 1.55
C ALA A 26 20.12 -21.17 0.27
N SER A 27 21.18 -21.54 -0.46
CA SER A 27 21.07 -22.48 -1.60
C SER A 27 21.62 -23.85 -1.19
N SER A 28 20.82 -24.89 -1.39
CA SER A 28 21.08 -26.28 -0.97
C SER A 28 22.08 -27.04 -1.86
N THR A 29 22.98 -26.33 -2.55
CA THR A 29 24.08 -26.92 -3.31
C THR A 29 25.39 -26.54 -2.65
N LYS A 30 26.30 -27.50 -2.42
CA LYS A 30 27.63 -27.30 -1.82
C LYS A 30 28.51 -26.39 -2.67
N GLN A 31 28.21 -25.10 -2.70
CA GLN A 31 29.15 -24.05 -3.04
C GLN A 31 29.62 -23.43 -1.72
N GLU A 32 30.92 -23.11 -1.66
CA GLU A 32 31.52 -22.53 -0.47
C GLU A 32 30.71 -21.31 0.00
N ASN A 33 30.41 -21.24 1.29
CA ASN A 33 29.73 -20.10 1.91
C ASN A 33 30.60 -18.85 1.77
N VAL A 34 30.55 -18.16 0.63
CA VAL A 34 31.20 -16.87 0.46
C VAL A 34 30.30 -15.83 1.11
N LYS A 35 30.70 -15.40 2.31
CA LYS A 35 30.02 -14.33 3.04
C LYS A 35 30.36 -12.99 2.38
N ILE A 36 29.59 -12.60 1.37
CA ILE A 36 29.76 -11.31 0.69
C ILE A 36 29.05 -10.24 1.52
N GLU A 37 29.82 -9.29 2.05
CA GLU A 37 29.29 -8.07 2.67
C GLU A 37 29.51 -6.90 1.71
N SER A 38 28.44 -6.18 1.37
CA SER A 38 28.48 -5.10 0.39
C SER A 38 28.19 -3.74 1.04
N LEU A 39 29.06 -2.77 0.74
CA LEU A 39 28.83 -1.34 1.00
C LEU A 39 27.98 -0.80 -0.13
N SER A 40 26.89 -0.14 0.20
CA SER A 40 26.08 0.63 -0.75
C SER A 40 26.09 2.09 -0.32
N VAL A 41 26.30 2.99 -1.27
CA VAL A 41 26.07 4.42 -1.09
C VAL A 41 25.01 4.87 -2.08
N THR A 42 24.04 5.63 -1.59
CA THR A 42 22.93 6.14 -2.38
C THR A 42 22.88 7.65 -2.22
N TYR A 43 22.92 8.35 -3.35
CA TYR A 43 22.70 9.78 -3.45
C TYR A 43 21.29 10.01 -3.99
N MET A 44 20.46 10.69 -3.20
CA MET A 44 19.04 10.91 -3.52
C MET A 44 18.73 12.39 -3.69
N PHE A 45 17.89 12.71 -4.67
CA PHE A 45 17.33 14.04 -4.92
C PHE A 45 15.80 14.05 -4.71
N PRO A 46 15.30 14.01 -3.47
CA PRO A 46 13.86 14.02 -3.23
C PRO A 46 13.29 15.41 -3.55
N ARG A 47 12.17 15.49 -4.28
CA ARG A 47 11.39 16.74 -4.39
C ARG A 47 9.89 16.63 -4.08
N ALA A 48 9.34 15.43 -4.04
CA ALA A 48 7.96 15.13 -3.63
C ALA A 48 7.86 13.66 -3.24
N GLY A 49 6.87 13.33 -2.41
CA GLY A 49 6.51 11.96 -2.06
C GLY A 49 5.05 11.73 -2.44
N ILE A 50 4.77 10.57 -3.04
CA ILE A 50 3.41 10.12 -3.31
C ILE A 50 3.01 9.17 -2.19
N GLU A 51 1.92 9.50 -1.50
CA GLU A 51 1.29 8.69 -0.48
C GLU A 51 -0.08 8.26 -0.99
N MET A 52 -0.36 6.95 -0.94
CA MET A 52 -1.63 6.37 -1.35
C MET A 52 -2.18 5.63 -0.14
N ASP A 53 -3.18 6.21 0.53
CA ASP A 53 -3.84 5.59 1.66
C ASP A 53 -4.84 4.54 1.17
N ILE A 54 -5.05 3.48 1.95
CA ILE A 54 -6.04 2.41 1.66
C ILE A 54 -7.45 3.00 1.49
N ALA A 55 -7.77 4.11 2.17
CA ALA A 55 -9.06 4.76 2.04
C ALA A 55 -9.31 5.37 0.65
N ASP A 56 -8.25 5.67 -0.10
CA ASP A 56 -8.31 6.28 -1.44
C ASP A 56 -8.13 5.25 -2.55
N LEU A 57 -8.00 3.96 -2.21
CA LEU A 57 -7.77 2.87 -3.14
C LEU A 57 -9.04 2.11 -3.46
N GLU A 58 -9.23 1.83 -4.74
CA GLU A 58 -10.26 0.95 -5.26
C GLU A 58 -9.61 -0.16 -6.08
N LEU A 59 -10.21 -1.35 -6.07
CA LEU A 59 -9.80 -2.41 -6.96
C LEU A 59 -10.34 -2.13 -8.35
N ASP A 60 -9.49 -2.33 -9.34
CA ASP A 60 -9.92 -2.34 -10.74
C ASP A 60 -10.99 -3.42 -10.98
N GLU A 61 -11.90 -3.19 -11.92
CA GLU A 61 -13.04 -4.08 -12.18
C GLU A 61 -12.58 -5.50 -12.54
N ASP A 62 -11.52 -5.61 -13.35
CA ASP A 62 -10.92 -6.89 -13.74
C ASP A 62 -10.33 -7.62 -12.53
N CYS A 63 -9.59 -6.90 -11.68
CA CYS A 63 -9.02 -7.45 -10.44
C CYS A 63 -10.12 -7.93 -9.48
N LEU A 64 -11.20 -7.17 -9.36
CA LEU A 64 -12.35 -7.54 -8.53
C LEU A 64 -13.06 -8.79 -9.06
N SER A 65 -13.25 -8.88 -10.37
CA SER A 65 -13.81 -10.06 -11.04
C SER A 65 -12.93 -11.30 -10.82
N ASP A 66 -11.63 -11.16 -11.02
CA ASP A 66 -10.66 -12.24 -10.88
C ASP A 66 -10.58 -12.76 -9.45
N VAL A 67 -10.53 -11.87 -8.45
CA VAL A 67 -10.60 -12.28 -7.03
C VAL A 67 -11.87 -13.09 -6.75
N ARG A 68 -13.02 -12.66 -7.28
CA ARG A 68 -14.30 -13.35 -7.05
C ARG A 68 -14.34 -14.73 -7.69
N ALA A 69 -13.66 -14.89 -8.82
CA ALA A 69 -13.54 -16.15 -9.54
C ALA A 69 -12.61 -17.17 -8.84
N VAL A 70 -11.79 -16.74 -7.86
CA VAL A 70 -10.92 -17.66 -7.10
C VAL A 70 -11.78 -18.62 -6.27
N THR A 71 -11.63 -19.92 -6.56
CA THR A 71 -12.30 -21.02 -5.85
C THR A 71 -11.35 -22.11 -5.36
N THR A 72 -10.15 -22.23 -5.94
CA THR A 72 -9.11 -23.18 -5.52
C THR A 72 -7.79 -22.51 -5.09
N LEU A 73 -6.94 -23.25 -4.36
CA LEU A 73 -5.63 -22.74 -3.92
C LEU A 73 -4.73 -22.43 -5.13
N GLU A 74 -4.82 -23.24 -6.20
CA GLU A 74 -4.07 -23.01 -7.43
C GLU A 74 -4.54 -21.73 -8.15
N GLU A 75 -5.84 -21.42 -8.10
CA GLU A 75 -6.39 -20.17 -8.63
C GLU A 75 -5.94 -18.97 -7.83
N ARG A 76 -5.89 -19.09 -6.49
CA ARG A 76 -5.33 -18.05 -5.62
C ARG A 76 -3.87 -17.79 -5.93
N ASP A 77 -3.08 -18.84 -6.09
CA ASP A 77 -1.66 -18.71 -6.37
C ASP A 77 -1.46 -18.06 -7.75
N ARG A 78 -2.26 -18.44 -8.77
CA ARG A 78 -2.28 -17.75 -10.08
C ARG A 78 -2.70 -16.28 -9.97
N PHE A 79 -3.68 -15.97 -9.14
CA PHE A 79 -4.11 -14.58 -8.88
C PHE A 79 -2.93 -13.75 -8.35
N PHE A 80 -2.21 -14.26 -7.35
CA PHE A 80 -1.05 -13.55 -6.80
C PHE A 80 0.17 -13.55 -7.71
N GLU A 81 0.31 -14.52 -8.59
CA GLU A 81 1.31 -14.49 -9.66
C GLU A 81 1.02 -13.38 -10.68
N HIS A 82 -0.25 -13.17 -11.00
CA HIS A 82 -0.68 -12.14 -11.96
C HIS A 82 -0.62 -10.72 -11.38
N TYR A 83 -1.22 -10.50 -10.21
CA TYR A 83 -1.37 -9.18 -9.60
C TYR A 83 -0.26 -8.81 -8.60
N GLY A 84 0.57 -9.78 -8.24
CA GLY A 84 1.60 -9.64 -7.22
C GLY A 84 1.08 -9.84 -5.80
N VAL A 85 1.98 -10.26 -4.91
CA VAL A 85 1.66 -10.54 -3.49
C VAL A 85 1.65 -9.25 -2.65
N HIS A 86 2.40 -8.24 -3.08
CA HIS A 86 2.62 -7.01 -2.32
C HIS A 86 2.22 -5.79 -3.13
N TYR A 87 1.56 -4.87 -2.44
CA TYR A 87 1.33 -3.52 -2.89
C TYR A 87 2.21 -2.56 -2.12
N ILE A 88 2.62 -1.47 -2.77
CA ILE A 88 3.51 -0.47 -2.17
C ILE A 88 2.64 0.65 -1.62
N HIS A 89 2.42 0.62 -0.31
CA HIS A 89 1.46 1.48 0.38
C HIS A 89 1.98 2.90 0.62
N ASN A 90 3.30 3.17 0.55
CA ASN A 90 3.74 4.53 0.89
C ASN A 90 5.11 4.96 0.34
N LYS A 91 5.12 6.20 -0.19
CA LYS A 91 6.27 6.99 -0.65
C LYS A 91 7.08 6.31 -1.75
N ALA A 92 6.54 6.32 -2.96
CA ALA A 92 7.41 6.50 -4.10
C ALA A 92 7.91 7.95 -4.04
N TYR A 93 9.22 8.14 -3.93
CA TYR A 93 9.83 9.42 -4.28
C TYR A 93 10.12 9.34 -5.79
N PRO A 94 9.28 9.90 -6.68
CA PRO A 94 9.51 9.80 -8.12
C PRO A 94 10.69 10.71 -8.50
N TRP A 95 11.94 10.22 -8.44
CA TRP A 95 13.12 11.01 -8.82
C TRP A 95 14.18 10.16 -9.49
N GLY A 96 15.36 10.76 -9.65
CA GLY A 96 16.60 10.08 -9.92
C GLY A 96 17.37 9.78 -8.63
N PHE A 97 18.02 8.62 -8.55
CA PHE A 97 19.07 8.32 -7.59
C PHE A 97 20.32 7.80 -8.29
N LEU A 98 21.47 8.15 -7.71
CA LEU A 98 22.72 7.45 -8.01
C LEU A 98 22.99 6.46 -6.89
N TYR A 99 23.38 5.25 -7.24
CA TYR A 99 23.84 4.28 -6.27
C TYR A 99 25.16 3.67 -6.72
N SER A 100 25.98 3.31 -5.73
CA SER A 100 27.23 2.59 -5.96
C SER A 100 27.34 1.50 -4.92
N THR A 101 27.68 0.29 -5.36
CA THR A 101 27.86 -0.86 -4.49
C THR A 101 29.29 -1.37 -4.62
N GLN A 102 29.94 -1.66 -3.50
CA GLN A 102 31.29 -2.18 -3.43
C GLN A 102 31.35 -3.33 -2.44
N ASN A 103 32.07 -4.39 -2.77
CA ASN A 103 32.30 -5.49 -1.85
C ASN A 103 33.36 -5.10 -0.82
N ILE A 104 33.12 -5.46 0.44
CA ILE A 104 34.01 -5.14 1.57
C ILE A 104 34.67 -6.42 2.05
N ASN A 105 35.97 -6.37 2.31
CA ASN A 105 36.70 -7.49 2.91
C ASN A 105 36.69 -7.46 4.45
N ASP A 106 37.18 -8.53 5.08
CA ASP A 106 37.16 -8.69 6.55
C ASP A 106 38.02 -7.65 7.31
N GLU A 107 39.04 -7.05 6.67
CA GLU A 107 39.88 -6.04 7.31
C GLU A 107 39.21 -4.66 7.28
N GLU A 108 38.62 -4.31 6.14
CA GLU A 108 37.80 -3.11 5.96
C GLU A 108 36.58 -3.10 6.89
N ARG A 109 36.00 -4.28 7.15
CA ARG A 109 34.92 -4.48 8.12
C ARG A 109 35.25 -3.94 9.51
N LYS A 110 36.50 -4.06 9.97
CA LYS A 110 36.92 -3.57 11.30
C LYS A 110 36.84 -2.04 11.39
N GLN A 111 36.89 -1.35 10.25
CA GLN A 111 36.85 0.11 10.14
C GLN A 111 35.55 0.62 9.51
N ILE A 112 34.47 -0.16 9.58
CA ILE A 112 33.27 0.09 8.77
C ILE A 112 32.65 1.47 8.95
N GLU A 113 32.68 2.03 10.16
CA GLU A 113 32.13 3.37 10.42
C GLU A 113 32.97 4.48 9.74
N LYS A 114 34.30 4.30 9.72
CA LYS A 114 35.22 5.19 9.00
C LYS A 114 35.00 5.08 7.48
N ILE A 115 34.84 3.86 6.97
CA ILE A 115 34.59 3.60 5.54
C ILE A 115 33.25 4.19 5.11
N LYS A 116 32.16 3.97 5.85
CA LYS A 116 30.85 4.57 5.57
C LYS A 116 30.92 6.09 5.53
N ASN A 117 31.58 6.72 6.50
CA ASN A 117 31.68 8.18 6.54
C ASN A 117 32.53 8.73 5.39
N THR A 118 33.66 8.08 5.08
CA THR A 118 34.54 8.46 3.96
C THR A 118 33.84 8.30 2.62
N THR A 119 33.15 7.17 2.42
CA THR A 119 32.36 6.87 1.21
C THR A 119 31.22 7.87 1.04
N ARG A 120 30.53 8.25 2.13
CA ARG A 120 29.50 9.30 2.12
C ARG A 120 30.05 10.66 1.69
N ILE A 121 31.23 11.04 2.18
CA ILE A 121 31.89 12.30 1.80
C ILE A 121 32.32 12.24 0.32
N ALA A 122 32.95 11.14 -0.10
CA ALA A 122 33.36 10.93 -1.49
C ALA A 122 32.16 11.01 -2.45
N ALA A 123 31.04 10.38 -2.07
CA ALA A 123 29.79 10.47 -2.80
C ALA A 123 29.31 11.91 -2.92
N GLY A 124 29.28 12.66 -1.82
CA GLY A 124 28.91 14.07 -1.81
C GLY A 124 29.74 14.94 -2.75
N LEU A 125 31.06 14.77 -2.76
CA LEU A 125 31.98 15.54 -3.61
C LEU A 125 31.88 15.18 -5.10
N SER A 126 31.70 13.89 -5.41
CA SER A 126 31.60 13.42 -6.80
C SER A 126 30.39 13.99 -7.55
N VAL A 127 29.35 14.40 -6.82
CA VAL A 127 28.15 15.02 -7.38
C VAL A 127 28.28 16.53 -7.55
N GLN A 128 29.23 17.16 -6.86
CA GLN A 128 29.53 18.58 -7.03
C GLN A 128 30.55 18.83 -8.15
N THR A 129 31.47 17.89 -8.38
CA THR A 129 32.53 18.03 -9.39
C THR A 129 32.76 16.70 -10.11
N PRO A 130 32.88 16.68 -11.46
CA PRO A 130 32.92 15.42 -12.21
C PRO A 130 34.16 14.55 -11.98
N TRP A 131 35.15 15.02 -11.22
CA TRP A 131 36.47 14.39 -11.06
C TRP A 131 37.01 14.39 -9.62
N ALA A 132 36.24 14.85 -8.61
CA ALA A 132 36.69 14.76 -7.21
C ALA A 132 36.12 13.52 -6.52
N GLY A 133 36.99 12.54 -6.26
CA GLY A 133 36.80 11.55 -5.19
C GLY A 133 37.51 12.02 -3.92
N ALA A 134 36.95 11.73 -2.73
CA ALA A 134 37.70 11.89 -1.49
C ALA A 134 38.58 10.65 -1.26
N GLY A 135 39.87 10.75 -1.57
CA GLY A 135 40.86 9.68 -1.34
C GLY A 135 40.75 8.51 -2.33
N ASP A 136 41.21 7.32 -1.93
CA ASP A 136 41.27 6.10 -2.77
C ASP A 136 39.89 5.47 -3.08
N TYR A 137 38.79 6.09 -2.64
CA TYR A 137 37.44 5.58 -2.85
C TYR A 137 36.85 6.12 -4.16
N HIS A 138 37.13 5.42 -5.26
CA HIS A 138 36.45 5.65 -6.53
C HIS A 138 35.06 5.00 -6.52
N LEU A 139 34.02 5.82 -6.68
CA LEU A 139 32.64 5.36 -6.81
C LEU A 139 32.32 5.12 -8.28
N THR A 140 31.73 3.97 -8.58
CA THR A 140 31.12 3.71 -9.89
C THR A 140 29.62 3.89 -9.72
N TRP A 141 29.06 4.90 -10.37
CA TRP A 141 27.66 5.27 -10.23
C TRP A 141 26.80 4.55 -11.25
N ASP A 142 25.81 3.85 -10.74
CA ASP A 142 24.63 3.46 -11.50
C ASP A 142 23.50 4.45 -11.20
N SER A 143 22.61 4.66 -12.17
CA SER A 143 21.52 5.62 -12.04
C SER A 143 20.17 4.97 -12.30
N HIS A 144 19.16 5.43 -11.56
CA HIS A 144 17.76 5.08 -11.77
C HIS A 144 16.97 6.38 -11.72
N GLY A 145 16.26 6.71 -12.81
CA GLY A 145 15.66 8.03 -13.00
C GLY A 145 16.69 9.11 -13.36
N GLY A 146 16.22 10.24 -13.89
CA GLY A 146 17.07 11.17 -14.63
C GLY A 146 17.52 10.59 -15.98
N ASP A 147 18.44 11.26 -16.66
CA ASP A 147 19.06 10.77 -17.89
C ASP A 147 20.18 9.79 -17.51
N THR A 148 19.89 8.49 -17.62
CA THR A 148 20.79 7.43 -17.14
C THR A 148 22.09 7.33 -17.92
N THR A 149 22.16 7.93 -19.12
CA THR A 149 23.41 7.98 -19.92
C THR A 149 24.46 8.89 -19.29
N LEU A 150 24.06 9.72 -18.33
CA LEU A 150 24.94 10.66 -17.63
C LEU A 150 25.45 10.12 -16.28
N CYS A 151 25.24 8.85 -15.94
CA CYS A 151 25.63 8.31 -14.63
C CYS A 151 27.14 8.45 -14.34
N SER A 152 27.99 8.44 -15.37
CA SER A 152 29.43 8.67 -15.28
C SER A 152 29.83 10.14 -15.09
N ASP A 153 28.89 11.07 -15.22
CA ASP A 153 29.05 12.51 -14.93
C ASP A 153 27.95 12.94 -13.95
N PRO A 154 28.10 12.60 -12.65
CA PRO A 154 27.07 12.84 -11.65
C PRO A 154 26.56 14.29 -11.61
N PRO A 155 27.42 15.34 -11.70
CA PRO A 155 26.94 16.73 -11.76
C PRO A 155 26.01 17.01 -12.95
N ARG A 156 26.30 16.46 -14.14
CA ARG A 156 25.38 16.59 -15.29
C ARG A 156 24.10 15.79 -15.08
N TRP A 157 24.21 14.57 -14.54
CA TRP A 157 23.04 13.76 -14.21
C TRP A 157 22.09 14.49 -13.24
N VAL A 158 22.60 15.18 -12.22
CA VAL A 158 21.76 15.97 -11.27
C VAL A 158 20.83 16.94 -12.00
N SER A 159 21.36 17.61 -13.03
CA SER A 159 20.58 18.61 -13.76
C SER A 159 19.39 17.99 -14.50
N SER A 160 19.52 16.73 -14.94
CA SER A 160 18.47 15.97 -15.63
C SER A 160 17.31 15.57 -14.72
N VAL A 161 17.55 15.43 -13.41
CA VAL A 161 16.51 15.05 -12.41
C VAL A 161 15.41 16.12 -12.29
N ARG A 162 15.63 17.32 -12.85
CA ARG A 162 14.59 18.36 -12.96
C ARG A 162 13.46 17.99 -13.92
N ASP A 163 13.72 17.14 -14.91
CA ASP A 163 12.71 16.75 -15.90
C ASP A 163 11.82 15.64 -15.33
N TYR A 164 10.53 15.94 -15.14
CA TYR A 164 9.56 15.00 -14.58
C TYR A 164 9.32 13.76 -15.43
N ARG A 165 9.63 13.82 -16.74
CA ARG A 165 9.50 12.69 -17.66
C ARG A 165 10.54 11.60 -17.38
N LEU A 166 11.63 11.99 -16.74
CA LEU A 166 12.74 11.10 -16.38
C LEU A 166 12.61 10.55 -14.95
N TRP A 167 11.55 10.90 -14.22
CA TRP A 167 11.37 10.40 -12.86
C TRP A 167 11.04 8.92 -12.84
N ARG A 168 11.61 8.21 -11.87
CA ARG A 168 11.30 6.80 -11.62
C ARG A 168 10.97 6.62 -10.14
N PRO A 169 10.10 5.67 -9.78
CA PRO A 169 9.85 5.35 -8.38
C PRO A 169 11.15 4.96 -7.68
N MET A 170 11.42 5.56 -6.53
CA MET A 170 12.58 5.22 -5.70
C MET A 170 12.15 5.01 -4.26
N ASP A 171 13.00 4.27 -3.53
CA ASP A 171 12.92 4.16 -2.08
C ASP A 171 11.51 3.73 -1.63
N GLN A 172 11.05 2.63 -2.22
CA GLN A 172 9.75 2.04 -1.95
C GLN A 172 9.73 1.53 -0.51
N HIS A 173 8.91 2.16 0.33
CA HIS A 173 8.72 1.76 1.71
C HIS A 173 7.35 1.12 1.90
N ARG A 174 7.23 0.32 2.97
CA ARG A 174 5.97 -0.24 3.45
C ARG A 174 5.24 -1.06 2.39
N PHE A 175 5.81 -2.23 2.09
CA PHE A 175 5.10 -3.28 1.39
C PHE A 175 3.97 -3.78 2.28
N VAL A 176 2.75 -3.70 1.77
CA VAL A 176 1.56 -4.27 2.40
C VAL A 176 1.12 -5.44 1.53
N ARG A 177 0.65 -6.51 2.14
CA ARG A 177 0.12 -7.65 1.37
C ARG A 177 -1.11 -7.21 0.60
N LEU A 178 -1.17 -7.54 -0.69
CA LEU A 178 -2.32 -7.24 -1.53
C LEU A 178 -3.60 -7.83 -0.91
N GLU A 179 -3.49 -9.02 -0.34
CA GLU A 179 -4.53 -9.67 0.47
C GLU A 179 -5.11 -8.75 1.56
N SER A 180 -4.26 -8.08 2.34
CA SER A 180 -4.71 -7.19 3.42
C SER A 180 -5.39 -5.94 2.90
N ILE A 181 -5.00 -5.48 1.70
CA ILE A 181 -5.67 -4.36 1.02
C ILE A 181 -7.06 -4.80 0.56
N ILE A 182 -7.15 -5.93 -0.16
CA ILE A 182 -8.43 -6.51 -0.60
C ILE A 182 -9.35 -6.72 0.61
N GLN A 183 -8.84 -7.23 1.73
CA GLN A 183 -9.62 -7.35 2.97
C GLN A 183 -10.18 -6.02 3.46
N SER A 184 -9.40 -4.94 3.36
CA SER A 184 -9.74 -3.62 3.88
C SER A 184 -10.70 -2.84 2.98
N ILE A 185 -10.65 -3.05 1.66
CA ILE A 185 -11.44 -2.28 0.68
C ILE A 185 -12.56 -3.09 0.03
N ALA A 186 -12.40 -4.41 -0.08
CA ALA A 186 -13.28 -5.33 -0.79
C ALA A 186 -13.44 -6.67 -0.03
N LEU A 187 -13.96 -6.59 1.20
CA LEU A 187 -14.13 -7.76 2.09
C LEU A 187 -14.87 -8.93 1.42
N GLY A 188 -15.87 -8.64 0.58
CA GLY A 188 -16.60 -9.66 -0.18
C GLY A 188 -15.69 -10.44 -1.13
N ALA A 189 -14.79 -9.74 -1.83
CA ALA A 189 -13.80 -10.34 -2.71
C ALA A 189 -12.77 -11.16 -1.89
N PHE A 190 -12.31 -10.60 -0.77
CA PHE A 190 -11.39 -11.29 0.15
C PHE A 190 -11.90 -12.65 0.65
N SER A 191 -13.21 -12.80 0.88
CA SER A 191 -13.80 -14.09 1.27
C SER A 191 -13.54 -15.19 0.22
N SER A 192 -13.46 -14.84 -1.06
CA SER A 192 -13.12 -15.76 -2.16
C SER A 192 -11.67 -16.17 -2.13
N LEU A 193 -10.81 -15.24 -1.71
CA LEU A 193 -9.38 -15.41 -1.67
C LEU A 193 -8.89 -16.19 -0.43
N ASN A 194 -9.66 -16.19 0.67
CA ASN A 194 -9.32 -16.92 1.91
C ASN A 194 -10.25 -18.10 2.24
N GLY A 195 -11.41 -18.20 1.58
CA GLY A 195 -12.43 -19.23 1.81
C GLY A 195 -12.10 -20.58 1.17
N PHE A 196 -10.97 -21.20 1.54
CA PHE A 196 -10.69 -22.63 1.25
C PHE A 196 -11.20 -23.57 2.34
N SER A 197 -11.69 -23.02 3.45
CA SER A 197 -12.46 -23.74 4.45
C SER A 197 -13.91 -23.28 4.30
N THR A 198 -14.76 -24.13 3.70
CA THR A 198 -16.24 -24.06 3.57
C THR A 198 -16.87 -23.53 2.28
N ARG A 199 -16.17 -23.44 1.14
CA ARG A 199 -16.85 -23.46 -0.17
C ARG A 199 -17.24 -24.88 -0.58
N LYS A 200 -18.16 -25.48 0.18
CA LYS A 200 -19.14 -26.37 -0.45
C LYS A 200 -20.26 -25.49 -0.98
N ASN A 201 -20.68 -25.72 -2.21
CA ASN A 201 -21.93 -25.20 -2.75
C ASN A 201 -23.10 -25.70 -1.87
N ASP A 202 -23.42 -24.99 -0.79
CA ASP A 202 -24.51 -25.39 0.12
C ASP A 202 -25.87 -24.83 -0.32
N GLY A 203 -25.99 -24.20 -1.50
CA GLY A 203 -27.27 -23.68 -1.99
C GLY A 203 -27.87 -22.57 -1.12
N ILE A 204 -27.06 -21.93 -0.27
CA ILE A 204 -27.50 -20.86 0.63
C ILE A 204 -27.76 -19.60 -0.19
N ASN A 205 -29.03 -19.22 -0.30
CA ASN A 205 -29.48 -17.97 -0.92
C ASN A 205 -28.85 -16.77 -0.18
N ARG A 206 -27.92 -16.05 -0.81
CA ARG A 206 -27.22 -14.88 -0.23
C ARG A 206 -27.96 -13.56 -0.46
N ASN A 207 -29.27 -13.62 -0.59
CA ASN A 207 -30.10 -12.43 -0.63
C ASN A 207 -30.48 -12.05 0.82
N ILE A 208 -30.01 -10.89 1.30
CA ILE A 208 -30.29 -10.40 2.66
C ILE A 208 -31.78 -10.24 2.95
N THR A 209 -32.62 -10.03 1.92
CA THR A 209 -34.06 -9.89 2.11
C THR A 209 -34.78 -11.24 2.10
N ALA A 210 -34.20 -12.25 1.45
CA ALA A 210 -34.82 -13.58 1.32
C ALA A 210 -34.26 -14.61 2.32
N ASN A 211 -33.07 -14.39 2.88
CA ASN A 211 -32.42 -15.31 3.81
C ASN A 211 -32.14 -14.64 5.15
N ARG A 212 -32.96 -14.99 6.14
CA ARG A 212 -32.86 -14.48 7.50
C ARG A 212 -31.53 -14.81 8.18
N ALA A 213 -31.03 -16.03 8.04
CA ALA A 213 -29.79 -16.45 8.69
C ALA A 213 -28.58 -15.64 8.17
N TYR A 214 -28.55 -15.40 6.85
CA TYR A 214 -27.54 -14.55 6.23
C TYR A 214 -27.72 -13.08 6.64
N SER A 215 -28.95 -12.57 6.68
CA SER A 215 -29.22 -11.22 7.19
C SER A 215 -28.75 -11.03 8.63
N ASP A 216 -28.96 -12.01 9.50
CA ASP A 216 -28.54 -11.95 10.91
C ASP A 216 -27.01 -11.96 11.02
N GLU A 217 -26.32 -12.75 10.21
CA GLU A 217 -24.85 -12.77 10.12
C GLU A 217 -24.27 -11.42 9.66
N VAL A 218 -24.82 -10.83 8.59
CA VAL A 218 -24.42 -9.50 8.11
C VAL A 218 -24.60 -8.47 9.22
N ARG A 219 -25.74 -8.54 9.92
CA ARG A 219 -26.11 -7.61 10.98
C ARG A 219 -25.14 -7.66 12.15
N ASP A 220 -24.79 -8.87 12.59
CA ASP A 220 -23.87 -9.06 13.72
C ASP A 220 -22.46 -8.54 13.39
N ALA A 221 -21.98 -8.77 12.17
CA ALA A 221 -20.69 -8.23 11.76
C ALA A 221 -20.67 -6.71 11.56
N LEU A 222 -21.78 -6.14 11.05
CA LEU A 222 -21.94 -4.68 10.99
C LEU A 222 -21.94 -4.08 12.40
N LEU A 223 -22.61 -4.72 13.36
CA LEU A 223 -22.60 -4.30 14.76
C LEU A 223 -21.17 -4.28 15.31
N ASP A 224 -20.39 -5.32 15.07
CA ASP A 224 -18.99 -5.39 15.51
C ASP A 224 -18.12 -4.33 14.83
N ALA A 225 -18.27 -4.16 13.51
CA ALA A 225 -17.54 -3.14 12.75
C ALA A 225 -17.86 -1.71 13.21
N LEU A 226 -19.12 -1.43 13.54
CA LEU A 226 -19.58 -0.11 13.97
C LEU A 226 -19.22 0.22 15.43
N ARG A 227 -18.95 -0.79 16.27
CA ARG A 227 -18.45 -0.61 17.64
C ARG A 227 -16.97 -0.23 17.69
N VAL A 228 -16.19 -0.65 16.69
CA VAL A 228 -14.76 -0.33 16.61
C VAL A 228 -14.57 1.06 15.99
N ASN A 229 -14.06 1.99 16.79
CA ASN A 229 -13.70 3.32 16.28
C ASN A 229 -12.70 3.20 15.13
N ASN A 230 -12.96 3.93 14.04
CA ASN A 230 -12.13 3.98 12.83
C ASN A 230 -12.11 2.69 11.97
N ASN A 231 -13.07 1.78 12.14
CA ASN A 231 -13.22 0.64 11.23
C ASN A 231 -13.49 1.11 9.78
N PRO A 232 -12.84 0.52 8.74
CA PRO A 232 -13.08 0.88 7.34
C PRO A 232 -14.56 0.82 6.91
N ILE A 233 -15.30 -0.20 7.35
CA ILE A 233 -16.74 -0.35 7.08
C ILE A 233 -17.51 0.81 7.73
N SER A 234 -17.22 1.11 8.99
CA SER A 234 -17.83 2.24 9.71
C SER A 234 -17.56 3.58 9.02
N ARG A 235 -16.34 3.79 8.51
CA ARG A 235 -15.98 4.97 7.72
C ARG A 235 -16.71 5.02 6.38
N LYS A 236 -16.82 3.89 5.67
CA LYS A 236 -17.53 3.82 4.38
C LYS A 236 -19.02 4.10 4.54
N ILE A 237 -19.66 3.51 5.56
CA ILE A 237 -21.06 3.79 5.88
C ILE A 237 -21.25 5.26 6.27
N ARG A 238 -20.35 5.81 7.09
CA ARG A 238 -20.35 7.24 7.44
C ARG A 238 -20.23 8.13 6.20
N TYR A 239 -19.28 7.83 5.31
CA TYR A 239 -19.08 8.59 4.08
C TYR A 239 -20.33 8.53 3.20
N TYR A 240 -20.91 7.34 3.01
CA TYR A 240 -22.16 7.16 2.27
C TYR A 240 -23.31 8.03 2.83
N PHE A 241 -23.41 8.13 4.16
CA PHE A 241 -24.41 8.94 4.85
C PHE A 241 -24.16 10.45 4.80
N GLU A 242 -22.93 10.89 5.11
CA GLU A 242 -22.59 12.30 5.35
C GLU A 242 -22.11 13.03 4.10
N GLU A 243 -21.38 12.37 3.21
CA GLU A 243 -20.68 13.01 2.09
C GLU A 243 -21.10 12.41 0.72
N GLY A 244 -21.76 11.25 0.73
CA GLY A 244 -22.12 10.47 -0.45
C GLY A 244 -23.59 10.59 -0.87
N GLU A 245 -24.09 9.54 -1.51
CA GLU A 245 -25.37 9.50 -2.22
C GLU A 245 -26.59 9.71 -1.31
N TYR A 246 -26.51 9.38 -0.02
CA TYR A 246 -27.66 9.44 0.89
C TYR A 246 -28.29 10.84 1.03
N LYS A 247 -27.50 11.92 0.81
CA LYS A 247 -28.01 13.31 0.80
C LYS A 247 -28.81 13.67 -0.47
N GLN A 248 -28.87 12.80 -1.47
CA GLN A 248 -29.76 13.00 -2.62
C GLN A 248 -31.22 12.79 -2.19
N LYS A 249 -32.11 13.61 -2.75
CA LYS A 249 -33.45 13.90 -2.20
C LYS A 249 -34.39 12.68 -2.09
N ASP A 250 -34.05 11.54 -2.67
CA ASP A 250 -34.89 10.35 -2.76
C ASP A 250 -34.34 9.13 -1.99
N LEU A 251 -33.09 9.13 -1.55
CA LEU A 251 -32.43 7.94 -0.98
C LEU A 251 -32.85 7.64 0.46
N GLN A 252 -33.22 8.66 1.24
CA GLN A 252 -33.84 8.46 2.55
C GLN A 252 -35.19 7.75 2.42
N ASN A 253 -35.98 8.10 1.40
CA ASN A 253 -37.27 7.46 1.15
C ASN A 253 -37.04 6.00 0.72
N GLN A 254 -36.09 5.75 -0.18
CA GLN A 254 -35.72 4.39 -0.60
C GLN A 254 -35.24 3.54 0.59
N TYR A 255 -34.39 4.09 1.46
CA TYR A 255 -33.98 3.40 2.69
C TYR A 255 -35.18 3.07 3.59
N ASN A 256 -36.05 4.06 3.84
CA ASN A 256 -37.21 3.86 4.71
C ASN A 256 -38.23 2.89 4.07
N GLU A 257 -38.40 2.89 2.75
CA GLU A 257 -39.21 1.93 1.98
C GLU A 257 -38.63 0.52 2.09
N PHE A 258 -37.34 0.34 1.82
CA PHE A 258 -36.62 -0.92 2.01
C PHE A 258 -36.79 -1.45 3.44
N ARG A 259 -36.67 -0.59 4.44
CA ARG A 259 -36.88 -0.96 5.84
C ARG A 259 -38.31 -1.37 6.13
N ALA A 260 -39.30 -0.64 5.63
CA ALA A 260 -40.70 -0.96 5.81
C ALA A 260 -41.08 -2.28 5.14
N GLU A 261 -40.51 -2.57 3.96
CA GLU A 261 -40.77 -3.78 3.20
C GLU A 261 -40.14 -5.02 3.84
N PHE A 262 -38.85 -4.95 4.22
CA PHE A 262 -38.10 -6.14 4.62
C PHE A 262 -37.89 -6.28 6.13
N PHE A 263 -38.06 -5.20 6.91
CA PHE A 263 -37.84 -5.17 8.36
C PHE A 263 -38.95 -4.41 9.15
N PRO A 264 -40.25 -4.76 8.98
CA PRO A 264 -41.38 -3.96 9.48
C PRO A 264 -41.54 -3.90 11.02
N HIS A 265 -40.80 -4.72 11.77
CA HIS A 265 -40.95 -4.84 13.22
C HIS A 265 -40.00 -3.95 14.04
N ASP A 266 -39.21 -3.08 13.39
CA ASP A 266 -38.24 -2.21 14.04
C ASP A 266 -38.45 -0.73 13.68
N PRO A 267 -39.46 -0.08 14.28
CA PRO A 267 -39.83 1.32 13.98
C PRO A 267 -38.81 2.34 14.51
N ARG A 268 -37.78 1.92 15.25
CA ARG A 268 -36.71 2.82 15.75
C ARG A 268 -35.56 2.98 14.77
N ALA A 269 -35.57 2.22 13.68
CA ALA A 269 -34.52 2.23 12.67
C ALA A 269 -34.78 3.20 11.51
N GLU A 270 -35.94 3.87 11.48
CA GLU A 270 -36.21 4.95 10.52
C GLU A 270 -35.24 6.10 10.75
N ILE A 271 -34.74 6.67 9.66
CA ILE A 271 -33.85 7.83 9.73
C ILE A 271 -34.64 9.06 9.30
N THR A 272 -34.65 10.10 10.14
CA THR A 272 -35.31 11.37 9.88
C THR A 272 -34.35 12.42 9.30
N ASN A 273 -34.91 13.45 8.66
CA ASN A 273 -34.13 14.50 8.03
C ASN A 273 -33.33 15.33 9.03
N GLY A 274 -32.10 15.71 8.66
CA GLY A 274 -31.26 16.64 9.42
C GLY A 274 -30.37 16.01 10.50
N LEU A 275 -30.29 14.68 10.57
CA LEU A 275 -29.36 13.97 11.46
C LEU A 275 -27.97 13.86 10.83
N THR A 276 -26.92 13.92 11.66
CA THR A 276 -25.55 13.53 11.27
C THR A 276 -25.30 12.05 11.58
N PHE A 277 -24.25 11.44 11.03
CA PHE A 277 -23.97 10.03 11.29
C PHE A 277 -23.71 9.77 12.79
N THR A 278 -23.18 10.76 13.50
CA THR A 278 -22.99 10.69 14.95
C THR A 278 -24.30 10.66 15.73
N ASP A 279 -25.36 11.29 15.20
CA ASP A 279 -26.68 11.32 15.84
C ASP A 279 -27.47 10.02 15.66
N LEU A 280 -27.06 9.17 14.71
CA LEU A 280 -27.72 7.89 14.46
C LEU A 280 -27.44 6.88 15.58
N PHE A 281 -28.50 6.19 16.00
CA PHE A 281 -28.42 5.00 16.84
C PHE A 281 -27.67 3.88 16.13
N ILE A 282 -27.11 2.95 16.91
CA ILE A 282 -26.39 1.81 16.35
C ILE A 282 -27.27 0.99 15.40
N ASP A 283 -28.56 0.82 15.72
CA ASP A 283 -29.50 0.07 14.89
C ASP A 283 -29.78 0.78 13.56
N GLN A 284 -29.84 2.12 13.54
CA GLN A 284 -29.94 2.91 12.31
C GLN A 284 -28.68 2.79 11.45
N LYS A 285 -27.50 2.79 12.06
CA LYS A 285 -26.22 2.61 11.35
C LYS A 285 -26.09 1.22 10.74
N VAL A 286 -26.53 0.19 11.47
CA VAL A 286 -26.58 -1.19 10.98
C VAL A 286 -27.61 -1.32 9.86
N GLY A 287 -28.79 -0.71 10.03
CA GLY A 287 -29.82 -0.65 8.99
C GLY A 287 -29.28 -0.05 7.69
N LEU A 288 -28.55 1.06 7.78
CA LEU A 288 -27.90 1.69 6.64
C LEU A 288 -26.86 0.76 6.00
N GLY A 289 -26.07 0.06 6.79
CA GLY A 289 -25.13 -0.96 6.30
C GLY A 289 -25.84 -2.10 5.54
N LEU A 290 -26.97 -2.59 6.05
CA LEU A 290 -27.78 -3.61 5.36
C LEU A 290 -28.36 -3.08 4.04
N TYR A 291 -28.84 -1.84 4.01
CA TYR A 291 -29.30 -1.19 2.79
C TYR A 291 -28.18 -1.06 1.76
N MET A 292 -26.98 -0.65 2.18
CA MET A 292 -25.82 -0.61 1.28
C MET A 292 -25.44 -2.02 0.76
N VAL A 293 -25.67 -3.09 1.54
CA VAL A 293 -25.49 -4.46 1.05
C VAL A 293 -26.55 -4.83 0.02
N HIS A 294 -27.80 -4.37 0.20
CA HIS A 294 -28.88 -4.57 -0.76
C HIS A 294 -28.56 -3.94 -2.12
N GLU A 295 -28.10 -2.68 -2.08
CA GLU A 295 -27.76 -1.87 -3.26
C GLU A 295 -26.38 -2.21 -3.83
N GLU A 296 -25.74 -3.27 -3.35
CA GLU A 296 -24.39 -3.71 -3.73
C GLU A 296 -23.27 -2.66 -3.49
N GLN A 297 -23.57 -1.57 -2.78
CA GLN A 297 -22.64 -0.52 -2.34
C GLN A 297 -21.68 -1.00 -1.23
N LEU A 298 -22.07 -2.06 -0.51
CA LEU A 298 -21.27 -2.72 0.51
C LEU A 298 -21.35 -4.24 0.32
N THR A 299 -20.34 -4.86 -0.28
CA THR A 299 -20.39 -6.31 -0.50
C THR A 299 -20.05 -7.09 0.77
N TRP A 300 -21.04 -7.80 1.34
CA TRP A 300 -20.88 -8.72 2.47
C TRP A 300 -20.71 -10.16 1.97
N CYS A 301 -19.70 -10.88 2.44
CA CYS A 301 -19.58 -12.32 2.20
C CYS A 301 -19.11 -12.99 3.49
N GLY A 302 -20.04 -13.66 4.18
CA GLY A 302 -19.72 -14.73 5.12
C GLY A 302 -19.03 -15.90 4.42
#